data_AF-A0A354FI43-F1
#
_entry.id   AF-A0A354FI43-F1
#
_cell.length_a   1.000
_cell.length_b   1.000
_cell.length_c   1.000
_cell.angle_alpha   90.00
_cell.angle_beta   90.00
_cell.angle_gamma   90.00
#
_symmetry.space_group_name_H-M   'P 1'
#
loop_
_entity.id
_entity.type
_entity.pdbx_description
1 polymer ?
#
loop_
_entity_poly.entity_id
_entity_poly.type
_entity_poly.pdbx_seq_one_letter_code
_entity_poly.pdbx_strand_id
1 'polypeptide(L)' 'MANVPKRGFPVCEFDARLKRTQQLMATKSLAGILLMSEAEVRYLSGFHTQFWQS' A
#
# COMPACT_ATOMS: atom_id res chain seq x y z
N MET A 1 13.33 -5.35 29.78
CA MET A 1 13.34 -4.65 28.49
C MET A 1 12.04 -4.98 27.78
N ALA A 2 11.24 -3.99 27.37
CA ALA A 2 9.93 -4.25 26.76
C ALA A 2 10.11 -4.83 25.35
N ASN A 3 9.39 -5.92 25.04
CA ASN A 3 9.37 -6.54 23.72
C ASN A 3 8.57 -5.62 22.77
N VAL A 4 9.27 -4.79 21.99
CA VAL A 4 8.62 -3.84 21.07
C VAL A 4 8.06 -4.63 19.89
N PRO A 5 6.75 -4.54 19.59
CA PRO A 5 6.18 -5.23 18.45
C PRO A 5 6.77 -4.69 17.15
N LYS A 6 7.11 -5.59 16.23
CA LYS A 6 7.53 -5.20 14.87
C LYS A 6 6.38 -4.46 14.19
N ARG A 7 6.68 -3.29 13.66
CA ARG A 7 5.73 -2.45 12.92
C ARG A 7 5.98 -2.60 11.41
N GLY A 8 4.89 -2.56 10.64
CA GLY A 8 4.95 -2.59 9.17
C GLY A 8 5.13 -4.00 8.60
N PHE A 9 5.45 -4.04 7.32
CA PHE A 9 5.59 -5.25 6.53
C PHE A 9 6.96 -5.27 5.82
N PRO A 10 7.49 -6.45 5.48
CA PRO A 10 8.70 -6.54 4.66
C PRO A 10 8.46 -5.98 3.25
N VAL A 11 9.52 -5.57 2.57
CA VAL A 11 9.43 -4.99 1.20
C VAL A 11 8.71 -5.92 0.22
N CYS A 12 8.97 -7.23 0.31
CA CYS A 12 8.36 -8.24 -0.56
C CYS A 12 6.82 -8.30 -0.47
N GLU A 13 6.23 -7.88 0.64
CA GLU A 13 4.78 -7.78 0.79
C GLU A 13 4.21 -6.65 -0.10
N PHE A 14 4.89 -5.50 -0.16
CA PHE A 14 4.48 -4.39 -1.01
C PHE A 14 4.65 -4.73 -2.49
N ASP A 15 5.72 -5.44 -2.86
CA ASP A 15 5.91 -5.96 -4.22
C ASP A 15 4.77 -6.89 -4.63
N ALA A 16 4.35 -7.80 -3.73
CA ALA A 16 3.25 -8.72 -3.97
C ALA A 16 1.92 -7.98 -4.15
N ARG A 17 1.66 -6.95 -3.33
CA ARG A 17 0.47 -6.09 -3.44
C ARG A 17 0.45 -5.35 -4.77
N LEU A 18 1.57 -4.73 -5.16
CA LEU A 18 1.70 -4.02 -6.43
C LEU A 18 1.46 -4.95 -7.62
N LYS A 19 2.06 -6.14 -7.61
CA LYS A 19 1.88 -7.15 -8.66
C LYS A 19 0.42 -7.56 -8.81
N ARG A 20 -0.28 -7.81 -7.70
CA ARG A 20 -1.72 -8.15 -7.70
C ARG A 20 -2.55 -7.01 -8.29
N THR A 21 -2.26 -5.77 -7.91
CA THR A 21 -2.94 -4.58 -8.44
C THR A 21 -2.75 -4.45 -9.94
N GLN A 22 -1.51 -4.57 -10.43
CA GLN A 22 -1.19 -4.51 -11.86
C GLN A 22 -1.85 -5.64 -12.66
N GLN A 23 -1.91 -6.86 -12.10
CA GLN A 23 -2.62 -7.98 -12.72
C GLN A 23 -4.11 -7.68 -12.88
N LEU A 24 -4.77 -7.14 -11.84
CA LEU A 24 -6.17 -6.74 -11.94
C LEU A 24 -6.38 -5.59 -12.94
N MET A 25 -5.46 -4.62 -12.98
CA MET A 25 -5.49 -3.54 -13.97
C MET A 25 -5.41 -4.08 -15.39
N ALA A 26 -4.50 -5.01 -15.65
CA ALA A 26 -4.37 -5.66 -16.96
C ALA A 26 -5.65 -6.41 -17.35
N THR A 27 -6.22 -7.20 -16.43
CA THR A 27 -7.50 -7.91 -16.66
C THR A 27 -8.66 -6.96 -16.96
N LYS A 28 -8.63 -5.74 -16.41
CA LYS A 28 -9.67 -4.71 -16.58
C LYS A 28 -9.34 -3.67 -17.66
N SER A 29 -8.24 -3.85 -18.41
CA SER A 29 -7.76 -2.88 -19.40
C SER A 29 -7.59 -1.45 -18.84
N LEU A 30 -7.09 -1.34 -17.60
CA LEU A 30 -6.82 -0.06 -16.94
C LEU A 30 -5.34 0.31 -17.10
N ALA A 31 -5.07 1.50 -17.61
CA ALA A 31 -3.71 2.05 -17.70
C ALA A 31 -3.18 2.59 -16.37
N GLY A 32 -4.07 2.91 -15.44
CA GLY A 32 -3.73 3.53 -14.16
C GLY A 32 -4.84 3.38 -13.13
N ILE A 33 -4.49 3.64 -11.87
CA ILE A 33 -5.44 3.80 -10.76
C ILE A 33 -5.12 5.08 -10.01
N LEU A 34 -6.15 5.71 -9.45
CA LEU A 34 -6.01 6.86 -8.57
C LEU A 34 -6.31 6.40 -7.14
N LEU A 35 -5.38 6.63 -6.22
CA LEU A 35 -5.57 6.36 -4.79
C LEU A 35 -6.08 7.64 -4.14
N MET A 36 -7.15 7.55 -3.36
CA MET A 36 -7.87 8.72 -2.85
C MET A 36 -7.98 8.75 -1.33
N SER A 37 -7.49 7.71 -0.64
CA SER A 37 -7.52 7.61 0.82
C SER A 37 -6.16 7.25 1.41
N GLU A 38 -5.98 7.63 2.68
CA GLU A 38 -4.81 7.27 3.49
C GLU A 38 -4.57 5.76 3.51
N ALA A 39 -5.64 4.98 3.71
CA ALA A 39 -5.56 3.53 3.79
C ALA A 39 -5.05 2.91 2.48
N GLU A 40 -5.48 3.41 1.32
CA GLU A 40 -5.02 2.94 0.01
C GLU A 40 -3.54 3.24 -0.21
N VAL A 41 -3.11 4.48 0.05
CA VAL A 41 -1.71 4.89 -0.08
C VAL A 41 -0.83 4.08 0.86
N ARG A 42 -1.25 3.94 2.12
CA ARG A 42 -0.53 3.15 3.13
C ARG A 42 -0.47 1.67 2.78
N TYR A 43 -1.56 1.09 2.26
CA TYR A 43 -1.60 -0.32 1.87
C TYR A 43 -0.59 -0.65 0.77
N LEU A 44 -0.49 0.21 -0.25
CA LEU A 44 0.37 -0.02 -1.42
C LEU A 44 1.83 0.38 -1.20
N SER A 45 2.10 1.42 -0.40
CA SER A 45 3.45 1.99 -0.27
C SER A 45 4.06 1.86 1.14
N GLY A 46 3.26 1.57 2.15
CA GLY A 46 3.68 1.67 3.55
C GLY A 46 3.82 3.11 4.07
N PHE A 47 3.62 4.12 3.22
CA PHE A 47 3.69 5.52 3.59
C PHE A 47 2.53 5.89 4.53
N HIS A 48 2.85 6.35 5.73
CA HIS A 48 1.88 6.70 6.77
C HIS A 48 2.18 8.10 7.30
N THR A 49 1.25 9.03 7.13
CA THR A 49 1.43 10.45 7.47
C THR A 49 0.17 11.03 8.09
N GLN A 50 0.31 12.15 8.79
CA GLN A 50 -0.81 12.92 9.36
C GLN A 50 -1.48 13.87 8.35
N PHE A 51 -1.02 13.91 7.09
CA PHE A 51 -1.57 14.78 6.03
C PHE A 51 -3.10 14.68 5.92
N TRP A 52 -3.63 13.48 6.11
CA TRP A 52 -5.05 13.15 5.98
C TRP A 52 -5.93 13.59 7.17
N GLN A 53 -5.33 14.20 8.19
CA GLN A 53 -6.02 14.67 9.39
C GLN A 53 -6.24 16.19 9.40
N SER A 54 -5.79 16.90 8.35
CA SER A 54 -5.94 18.36 8.18
C SER A 54 -7.23 18.77 7.49
#